data_AF-Q6C5Q9-F1
#
_entry.id   AF-Q6C5Q9-F1
#
_cell.length_a   1.000
_cell.length_b   1.000
_cell.length_c   1.000
_cell.angle_alpha   90.00
_cell.angle_beta   90.00
_cell.angle_gamma   90.00
#
_symmetry.space_group_name_H-M   'P 1'
#
loop_
_entity.id
_entity.type
_entity.pdbx_description
1 polymer ?
#
loop_
_entity_poly.entity_id
_entity_poly.type
_entity_poly.pdbx_seq_one_letter_code
_entity_poly.pdbx_strand_id
1 'polypeptide(L)'
;MDEALSLLEKHEGSFEAVLLTARILVDQNKIDAAHKLIRDYARTSDDDVAYLLASAIVAMRANGDDHVRSAYYIFEDLSQHKTGNMLLGQALTEIQLGRIDEAKETLSKVDEVAPQDPNALMAKIVVGLSEGDDVTELKDELKKVDAKHPIFEELAEKNALFDKVVLKYADKIVA
;
A
#
# COMPACT_ATOMS: atom_id res chain seq x y z
N MET A 1 16.06 -6.71 9.02
CA MET A 1 15.47 -7.17 7.73
C MET A 1 16.35 -8.23 7.08
N ASP A 2 17.67 -8.07 7.04
CA ASP A 2 18.55 -9.06 6.38
C ASP A 2 18.63 -10.42 7.09
N GLU A 3 18.52 -10.45 8.43
CA GLU A 3 18.38 -11.70 9.20
C GLU A 3 17.07 -12.43 8.90
N ALA A 4 15.98 -11.70 8.63
CA ALA A 4 14.68 -12.28 8.29
C ALA A 4 14.72 -12.93 6.90
N LEU A 5 15.34 -12.27 5.91
CA LEU A 5 15.58 -12.86 4.60
C LEU A 5 16.44 -14.13 4.69
N SER A 6 17.51 -14.10 5.48
CA SER A 6 18.40 -15.25 5.69
C SER A 6 17.70 -16.45 6.34
N LEU A 7 16.64 -16.21 7.13
CA LEU A 7 15.81 -17.26 7.70
C LEU A 7 14.81 -17.80 6.67
N LEU A 8 14.16 -16.91 5.92
CA LEU A 8 13.17 -17.26 4.91
C LEU A 8 13.79 -18.03 3.74
N GLU A 9 15.05 -17.76 3.36
CA GLU A 9 15.77 -18.51 2.32
C GLU A 9 15.94 -20.01 2.61
N LYS A 10 15.76 -20.43 3.87
CA LYS A 10 15.85 -21.85 4.28
C LYS A 10 14.54 -22.62 4.07
N HIS A 11 13.48 -21.98 3.58
CA HIS A 11 12.22 -22.65 3.32
C HIS A 11 12.32 -23.57 2.10
N GLU A 12 11.60 -24.68 2.12
CA GLU A 12 11.38 -25.53 0.93
C GLU A 12 9.90 -25.44 0.55
N GLY A 13 9.59 -24.77 -0.57
CA GLY A 13 8.26 -24.83 -1.21
C GLY A 13 7.08 -24.13 -0.50
N SER A 14 7.29 -23.33 0.55
CA SER A 14 6.23 -22.52 1.19
C SER A 14 5.98 -21.20 0.45
N PHE A 15 4.75 -21.01 -0.03
CA PHE A 15 4.33 -19.77 -0.68
C PHE A 15 4.15 -18.61 0.31
N GLU A 16 3.91 -18.88 1.59
CA GLU A 16 3.91 -17.86 2.63
C GLU A 16 5.31 -17.28 2.84
N ALA A 17 6.35 -18.11 2.74
CA ALA A 17 7.73 -17.63 2.77
C ALA A 17 8.05 -16.78 1.54
N VAL A 18 7.53 -17.15 0.36
CA VAL A 18 7.62 -16.34 -0.86
C VAL A 18 6.93 -14.98 -0.67
N LEU A 19 5.70 -14.97 -0.15
CA LEU A 19 4.95 -13.75 0.16
C LEU A 19 5.71 -12.82 1.10
N LEU A 20 6.21 -13.35 2.23
CA LEU A 20 6.97 -12.56 3.20
C LEU A 20 8.27 -12.03 2.60
N THR A 21 8.96 -12.83 1.80
CA THR A 21 10.19 -12.41 1.11
C THR A 21 9.90 -11.29 0.11
N ALA A 22 8.85 -11.44 -0.71
CA ALA A 22 8.41 -10.42 -1.66
C ALA A 22 8.08 -9.11 -0.94
N ARG A 23 7.37 -9.19 0.18
CA ARG A 23 7.02 -8.02 1.00
C ARG A 23 8.26 -7.28 1.51
N ILE A 24 9.22 -8.00 2.07
CA ILE A 24 10.47 -7.41 2.57
C ILE A 24 11.25 -6.74 1.43
N LEU A 25 11.33 -7.39 0.26
CA LEU A 25 12.01 -6.82 -0.91
C LEU A 25 11.35 -5.51 -1.38
N VAL A 26 10.01 -5.47 -1.37
CA VAL A 26 9.24 -4.25 -1.66
C VAL A 26 9.51 -3.15 -0.65
N ASP A 27 9.49 -3.46 0.65
CA ASP A 27 9.74 -2.47 1.72
C ASP A 27 11.20 -1.94 1.68
N GLN A 28 12.14 -2.74 1.15
CA GLN A 28 13.52 -2.31 0.87
C GLN A 28 13.70 -1.58 -0.47
N ASN A 29 12.61 -1.28 -1.19
CA ASN A 29 12.61 -0.69 -2.53
C ASN A 29 13.41 -1.50 -3.57
N LYS A 30 13.53 -2.83 -3.39
CA LYS A 30 14.22 -3.77 -4.30
C LYS A 30 13.21 -4.44 -5.24
N ILE A 31 12.50 -3.64 -6.03
CA ILE A 31 11.37 -4.10 -6.85
C ILE A 31 11.79 -5.12 -7.93
N ASP A 32 12.96 -4.97 -8.53
CA ASP A 32 13.47 -5.92 -9.54
C ASP A 32 13.71 -7.32 -8.97
N ALA A 33 14.24 -7.39 -7.74
CA ALA A 33 14.45 -8.63 -7.02
C ALA A 33 13.11 -9.29 -6.65
N ALA A 34 12.12 -8.48 -6.23
CA ALA A 34 10.78 -8.97 -5.92
C ALA A 34 10.10 -9.55 -7.18
N HIS A 35 10.21 -8.89 -8.34
CA HIS A 35 9.71 -9.44 -9.60
C HIS A 35 10.39 -10.74 -10.00
N LYS A 36 11.71 -10.84 -9.82
CA LYS A 36 12.44 -12.06 -10.12
C LYS A 36 11.92 -13.21 -9.25
N LEU A 37 11.74 -12.97 -7.95
CA LEU A 37 11.18 -13.96 -7.03
C LEU A 37 9.81 -14.44 -7.51
N ILE A 38 8.87 -13.54 -7.83
CA ILE A 38 7.53 -13.94 -8.31
C ILE A 38 7.62 -14.78 -9.58
N ARG A 39 8.45 -14.39 -10.56
CA ARG A 39 8.63 -15.15 -11.80
C ARG A 39 9.19 -16.56 -11.58
N ASP A 40 10.12 -16.71 -10.64
CA ASP A 40 10.76 -18.00 -10.35
C ASP A 40 9.74 -19.02 -9.80
N TYR A 41 8.66 -18.55 -9.14
CA TYR A 41 7.63 -19.40 -8.55
C TYR A 41 6.33 -19.47 -9.38
N ALA A 42 6.17 -18.70 -10.45
CA ALA A 42 4.90 -18.62 -11.20
C ALA A 42 4.35 -19.98 -11.65
N ARG A 43 5.19 -20.85 -12.23
CA ARG A 43 4.75 -22.11 -12.87
C ARG A 43 4.14 -23.15 -11.92
N THR A 44 4.36 -23.00 -10.61
CA THR A 44 3.95 -23.99 -9.60
C THR A 44 2.81 -23.49 -8.72
N SER A 45 2.27 -22.29 -8.98
CA SER A 45 1.57 -21.51 -7.97
C SER A 45 0.28 -20.83 -8.48
N ASP A 46 -0.22 -21.24 -9.64
CA ASP A 46 -1.24 -20.49 -10.39
C ASP A 46 -2.54 -20.20 -9.59
N ASP A 47 -2.88 -21.01 -8.59
CA ASP A 47 -4.07 -20.82 -7.73
C ASP A 47 -3.75 -20.60 -6.24
N ASP A 48 -2.48 -20.46 -5.87
CA ASP A 48 -2.11 -20.28 -4.46
C ASP A 48 -2.36 -18.83 -4.01
N VAL A 49 -3.18 -18.65 -2.97
CA VAL A 49 -3.58 -17.32 -2.48
C VAL A 49 -2.39 -16.51 -1.96
N ALA A 50 -1.39 -17.15 -1.33
CA ALA A 50 -0.22 -16.44 -0.84
C ALA A 50 0.66 -15.96 -2.02
N TYR A 51 0.79 -16.77 -3.05
CA TYR A 51 1.46 -16.38 -4.29
C TYR A 51 0.71 -15.25 -5.04
N LEU A 52 -0.60 -15.36 -5.18
CA LEU A 52 -1.44 -14.34 -5.83
C LEU A 52 -1.32 -13.00 -5.10
N LEU A 53 -1.40 -13.02 -3.76
CA LEU A 53 -1.21 -11.83 -2.93
C LEU A 53 0.20 -11.24 -3.08
N ALA A 54 1.24 -12.09 -3.10
CA ALA A 54 2.61 -11.65 -3.29
C ALA A 54 2.78 -10.96 -4.66
N SER A 55 2.21 -11.56 -5.70
CA SER A 55 2.21 -11.03 -7.07
C SER A 55 1.53 -9.67 -7.16
N ALA A 56 0.36 -9.52 -6.53
CA ALA A 56 -0.38 -8.26 -6.50
C ALA A 56 0.39 -7.14 -5.78
N ILE A 57 0.97 -7.42 -4.61
CA ILE A 57 1.77 -6.43 -3.84
C ILE A 57 2.98 -5.94 -4.65
N VAL A 58 3.68 -6.86 -5.33
CA VAL A 58 4.82 -6.52 -6.17
C VAL A 58 4.37 -5.69 -7.38
N ALA A 59 3.27 -6.09 -8.03
CA ALA A 59 2.72 -5.39 -9.17
C ALA A 59 2.24 -3.96 -8.83
N MET A 60 1.66 -3.72 -7.65
CA MET A 60 1.30 -2.35 -7.21
C MET A 60 2.52 -1.43 -7.09
N ARG A 61 3.70 -1.99 -6.81
CA ARG A 61 4.95 -1.23 -6.62
C ARG A 61 5.80 -1.18 -7.88
N ALA A 62 5.51 -2.04 -8.84
CA ALA A 62 6.00 -1.95 -10.20
C ALA A 62 5.33 -0.74 -10.88
N ASN A 63 6.09 0.33 -11.11
CA ASN A 63 5.56 1.50 -11.82
C ASN A 63 4.91 1.10 -13.15
N GLY A 64 3.70 1.62 -13.43
CA GLY A 64 3.00 1.43 -14.70
C GLY A 64 1.57 0.89 -14.55
N ASP A 65 0.63 1.51 -15.26
CA ASP A 65 -0.81 1.23 -15.16
C ASP A 65 -1.18 -0.24 -15.42
N ASP A 66 -0.45 -0.93 -16.29
CA ASP A 66 -0.71 -2.33 -16.60
C ASP A 66 -0.40 -3.26 -15.42
N HIS A 67 0.64 -2.96 -14.62
CA HIS A 67 0.95 -3.72 -13.42
C HIS A 67 -0.11 -3.50 -12.33
N VAL A 68 -0.52 -2.24 -12.14
CA VAL A 68 -1.58 -1.89 -11.18
C VAL A 68 -2.91 -2.53 -11.59
N ARG A 69 -3.23 -2.55 -12.88
CA ARG A 69 -4.43 -3.23 -13.40
C ARG A 69 -4.38 -4.74 -13.16
N SER A 70 -3.22 -5.37 -13.33
CA SER A 70 -3.03 -6.78 -12.98
C SER A 70 -3.26 -7.02 -11.49
N ALA A 71 -2.75 -6.15 -10.62
CA ALA A 71 -2.97 -6.24 -9.18
C ALA A 71 -4.45 -6.07 -8.82
N TYR A 72 -5.14 -5.12 -9.47
CA TYR A 72 -6.57 -4.89 -9.31
C TYR A 72 -7.37 -6.17 -9.56
N TYR A 73 -7.13 -6.86 -10.69
CA TYR A 73 -7.89 -8.08 -11.00
C TYR A 73 -7.64 -9.20 -9.99
N ILE A 74 -6.42 -9.32 -9.47
CA ILE A 74 -6.12 -10.29 -8.41
C ILE A 74 -6.89 -9.92 -7.13
N PHE A 75 -6.87 -8.65 -6.72
CA PHE A 75 -7.60 -8.23 -5.51
C PHE A 75 -9.11 -8.30 -5.67
N GLU A 76 -9.66 -8.00 -6.85
CA GLU A 76 -11.08 -8.15 -7.17
C GLU A 76 -11.54 -9.61 -7.06
N ASP A 77 -10.71 -10.55 -7.52
CA ASP A 77 -11.00 -11.98 -7.38
C ASP A 77 -10.92 -12.42 -5.91
N LEU A 78 -9.83 -12.07 -5.22
CA LEU A 78 -9.64 -12.40 -3.80
C LEU A 78 -10.67 -11.73 -2.87
N SER A 79 -11.19 -10.56 -3.25
CA SER A 79 -12.18 -9.80 -2.46
C SER A 79 -13.58 -10.38 -2.54
N GLN A 80 -13.87 -11.34 -3.44
CA GLN A 80 -15.14 -12.06 -3.46
C GLN A 80 -15.43 -12.78 -2.14
N HIS A 81 -14.39 -13.16 -1.41
CA HIS A 81 -14.50 -13.74 -0.06
C HIS A 81 -14.67 -12.69 1.06
N LYS A 82 -14.76 -11.40 0.71
CA LYS A 82 -15.03 -10.26 1.60
C LYS A 82 -14.15 -10.18 2.85
N THR A 83 -12.86 -10.44 2.73
CA THR A 83 -11.93 -10.16 3.83
C THR A 83 -11.50 -8.69 3.78
N GLY A 84 -11.44 -8.02 4.94
CA GLY A 84 -11.16 -6.57 5.00
C GLY A 84 -9.86 -6.18 4.30
N ASN A 85 -8.80 -6.98 4.46
CA ASN A 85 -7.50 -6.72 3.82
C ASN A 85 -7.53 -6.85 2.28
N MET A 86 -8.30 -7.79 1.73
CA MET A 86 -8.40 -7.96 0.27
C MET A 86 -9.25 -6.85 -0.35
N LEU A 87 -10.34 -6.47 0.31
CA LEU A 87 -11.15 -5.30 -0.08
C LEU A 87 -10.34 -4.01 -0.02
N LEU A 88 -9.50 -3.84 1.01
CA LEU A 88 -8.59 -2.70 1.10
C LEU A 88 -7.56 -2.72 -0.03
N GLY A 89 -6.99 -3.88 -0.36
CA GLY A 89 -6.10 -4.04 -1.51
C GLY A 89 -6.76 -3.61 -2.82
N GLN A 90 -8.00 -4.03 -3.05
CA GLN A 90 -8.80 -3.58 -4.20
C GLN A 90 -8.96 -2.05 -4.22
N ALA A 91 -9.43 -1.46 -3.11
CA ALA A 91 -9.60 0.00 -3.02
C ALA A 91 -8.30 0.76 -3.30
N LEU A 92 -7.17 0.28 -2.80
CA LEU A 92 -5.85 0.89 -3.05
C LEU A 92 -5.46 0.83 -4.53
N THR A 93 -5.75 -0.28 -5.22
CA THR A 93 -5.52 -0.37 -6.67
C THR A 93 -6.47 0.52 -7.47
N GLU A 94 -7.73 0.68 -7.06
CA GLU A 94 -8.68 1.61 -7.67
C GLU A 94 -8.19 3.06 -7.55
N ILE A 95 -7.74 3.46 -6.35
CA ILE A 95 -7.12 4.78 -6.12
C ILE A 95 -5.91 4.98 -7.04
N GLN A 96 -5.02 3.99 -7.14
CA GLN A 96 -3.81 4.08 -7.96
C GLN A 96 -4.11 4.15 -9.46
N LEU A 97 -5.25 3.60 -9.91
CA LEU A 97 -5.76 3.72 -11.28
C LEU A 97 -6.58 4.99 -11.53
N GLY A 98 -6.77 5.85 -10.51
CA GLY A 98 -7.60 7.05 -10.60
C GLY A 98 -9.11 6.80 -10.61
N ARG A 99 -9.54 5.60 -10.24
CA ARG A 99 -10.95 5.17 -10.13
C ARG A 99 -11.52 5.55 -8.76
N ILE A 100 -11.67 6.85 -8.53
CA ILE A 100 -11.95 7.40 -7.20
C ILE A 100 -13.37 7.05 -6.72
N ASP A 101 -14.36 7.07 -7.61
CA ASP A 101 -15.73 6.72 -7.25
C ASP A 101 -15.86 5.24 -6.84
N GLU A 102 -15.24 4.35 -7.61
CA GLU A 102 -15.18 2.92 -7.28
C GLU A 102 -14.45 2.68 -5.95
N ALA A 103 -13.34 3.38 -5.73
CA ALA A 103 -12.58 3.29 -4.48
C ALA A 103 -13.42 3.64 -3.26
N LYS A 104 -14.31 4.66 -3.35
CA LYS A 104 -15.21 5.03 -2.24
C LYS A 104 -16.22 3.93 -1.94
N GLU A 105 -16.80 3.33 -2.97
CA GLU A 105 -17.74 2.21 -2.80
C GLU A 105 -17.04 1.01 -2.16
N THR A 106 -15.83 0.69 -2.60
CA THR A 106 -15.03 -0.39 -2.03
C THR A 106 -14.62 -0.09 -0.58
N LEU A 107 -14.20 1.13 -0.26
CA LEU A 107 -13.88 1.54 1.12
C LEU A 107 -15.10 1.48 2.06
N SER A 108 -16.29 1.79 1.55
CA SER A 108 -17.52 1.61 2.34
C SER A 108 -17.76 0.15 2.70
N LYS A 109 -17.47 -0.79 1.78
CA LYS A 109 -17.51 -2.24 2.07
C LYS A 109 -16.42 -2.64 3.06
N VAL A 110 -15.24 -2.00 3.04
CA VAL A 110 -14.19 -2.24 4.04
C VAL A 110 -14.70 -1.88 5.43
N ASP A 111 -15.40 -0.76 5.61
CA ASP A 111 -15.94 -0.35 6.91
C ASP A 111 -16.94 -1.34 7.50
N GLU A 112 -17.75 -1.98 6.64
CA GLU A 112 -18.71 -2.99 7.08
C GLU A 112 -18.03 -4.24 7.67
N VAL A 113 -16.84 -4.60 7.16
CA VAL A 113 -16.12 -5.82 7.51
C VAL A 113 -15.02 -5.58 8.56
N ALA A 114 -14.34 -4.45 8.47
CA ALA A 114 -13.20 -4.05 9.29
C ALA A 114 -13.37 -2.58 9.73
N PRO A 115 -14.31 -2.31 10.64
CA PRO A 115 -14.56 -0.96 11.12
C PRO A 115 -13.32 -0.41 11.83
N GLN A 116 -13.04 0.88 11.63
CA GLN A 116 -11.89 1.58 12.23
C GLN A 116 -10.53 1.00 11.85
N ASP A 117 -10.38 0.40 10.67
CA ASP A 117 -9.06 0.01 10.17
C ASP A 117 -8.21 1.27 9.87
N PRO A 118 -7.01 1.41 10.46
CA PRO A 118 -6.15 2.58 10.24
C PRO A 118 -5.75 2.78 8.77
N ASN A 119 -5.55 1.69 8.02
CA ASN A 119 -5.14 1.77 6.62
C ASN A 119 -6.32 2.19 5.73
N ALA A 120 -7.54 1.74 6.04
CA ALA A 120 -8.77 2.19 5.39
C ALA A 120 -9.03 3.69 5.65
N LEU A 121 -8.84 4.16 6.89
CA LEU A 121 -8.91 5.59 7.20
C LEU A 121 -7.87 6.40 6.41
N MET A 122 -6.64 5.90 6.29
CA MET A 122 -5.61 6.54 5.47
C MET A 122 -5.99 6.57 3.98
N ALA A 123 -6.55 5.49 3.44
CA ALA A 123 -7.03 5.44 2.06
C ALA A 123 -8.16 6.47 1.80
N LYS A 124 -9.09 6.64 2.74
CA LYS A 124 -10.12 7.68 2.68
C LYS A 124 -9.54 9.09 2.71
N ILE A 125 -8.51 9.33 3.53
CA ILE A 125 -7.80 10.63 3.55
C ILE A 125 -7.19 10.91 2.16
N VAL A 126 -6.58 9.92 1.52
CA VAL A 126 -6.01 10.07 0.17
C VAL A 126 -7.10 10.42 -0.85
N VAL A 127 -8.25 9.73 -0.81
CA VAL A 127 -9.40 10.02 -1.67
C VAL A 127 -9.90 11.46 -1.47
N GLY A 128 -10.20 11.86 -0.22
CA GLY A 128 -10.70 13.21 0.06
C GLY A 128 -9.71 14.31 -0.37
N LEU A 129 -8.40 14.10 -0.13
CA LEU A 129 -7.37 15.03 -0.61
C LEU A 129 -7.31 15.12 -2.14
N SER A 130 -7.55 14.02 -2.86
CA SER A 130 -7.54 13.99 -4.32
C SER A 130 -8.70 14.80 -4.93
N GLU A 131 -9.79 14.95 -4.21
CA GLU A 131 -10.98 15.70 -4.61
C GLU A 131 -10.99 17.15 -4.09
N GLY A 132 -10.06 17.49 -3.20
CA GLY A 132 -9.96 18.81 -2.59
C GLY A 132 -10.85 19.00 -1.35
N ASP A 133 -11.33 17.91 -0.76
CA ASP A 133 -12.16 17.92 0.45
C ASP A 133 -11.34 18.19 1.72
N ASP A 134 -12.02 18.65 2.76
CA ASP A 134 -11.43 18.75 4.11
C ASP A 134 -11.39 17.38 4.78
N VAL A 135 -10.17 16.91 5.06
CA VAL A 135 -9.89 15.62 5.68
C VAL A 135 -9.51 15.73 7.17
N THR A 136 -9.75 16.87 7.80
CA THR A 136 -9.36 17.13 9.21
C THR A 136 -10.02 16.12 10.16
N GLU A 137 -11.31 15.83 9.99
CA GLU A 137 -12.02 14.87 10.83
C GLU A 137 -11.45 13.44 10.70
N LEU A 138 -11.14 13.02 9.47
CA LEU A 138 -10.54 11.71 9.19
C LEU A 138 -9.13 11.58 9.79
N LYS A 139 -8.35 12.67 9.77
CA LYS A 139 -7.02 12.70 10.42
C LYS A 139 -7.13 12.58 11.93
N ASP A 140 -8.10 13.25 12.53
CA ASP A 140 -8.36 13.16 13.97
C ASP A 140 -8.85 11.77 14.36
N GLU A 141 -9.66 11.12 13.53
CA GLU A 141 -10.06 9.72 13.71
C GLU A 141 -8.87 8.77 13.61
N LEU A 142 -8.05 8.89 12.57
CA LEU A 142 -6.82 8.10 12.42
C LEU A 142 -5.92 8.23 13.64
N LYS A 143 -5.78 9.44 14.19
CA LYS A 143 -4.97 9.69 15.39
C LYS A 143 -5.54 9.03 16.65
N LYS A 144 -6.87 8.88 16.74
CA LYS A 144 -7.51 8.17 17.86
C LYS A 144 -7.31 6.66 17.76
N VAL A 145 -7.38 6.11 16.55
CA VAL A 145 -7.23 4.67 16.30
C VAL A 145 -5.77 4.24 16.35
N ASP A 146 -4.88 4.97 15.69
CA ASP A 146 -3.44 4.71 15.66
C ASP A 146 -2.64 6.00 15.80
N ALA A 147 -2.40 6.41 17.05
CA ALA A 147 -1.61 7.59 17.37
C ALA A 147 -0.13 7.49 16.94
N LYS A 148 0.37 6.27 16.65
CA LYS A 148 1.76 6.03 16.24
C LYS A 148 1.87 5.72 14.74
N HIS A 149 0.81 5.98 13.97
CA HIS A 149 0.82 5.73 12.54
C HIS A 149 2.02 6.47 11.89
N PRO A 150 2.86 5.78 11.07
CA PRO A 150 4.09 6.35 10.52
C PRO A 150 3.91 7.68 9.76
N ILE A 151 2.73 7.88 9.18
CA ILE A 151 2.39 9.10 8.43
C ILE A 151 2.57 10.39 9.25
N PHE A 152 2.32 10.34 10.57
CA PHE A 152 2.41 11.54 11.40
C PHE A 152 3.86 11.98 11.60
N GLU A 153 4.78 11.03 11.75
CA GLU A 153 6.22 11.29 11.81
C GLU A 153 6.72 11.79 10.44
N GLU A 154 6.39 11.08 9.36
CA GLU A 154 6.78 11.49 8.01
C GLU A 154 6.29 12.89 7.62
N LEU A 155 5.05 13.24 7.98
CA LEU A 155 4.50 14.57 7.70
C LEU A 155 5.21 15.65 8.51
N ALA A 156 5.53 15.38 9.78
CA ALA A 156 6.28 16.32 10.61
C ALA A 156 7.69 16.56 10.05
N GLU A 157 8.37 15.49 9.61
CA GLU A 157 9.68 15.59 8.96
C GLU A 157 9.62 16.40 7.66
N LYS A 158 8.63 16.11 6.80
CA LYS A 158 8.44 16.82 5.53
C LYS A 158 8.12 18.30 5.74
N ASN A 159 7.29 18.64 6.74
CA ASN A 159 7.02 20.03 7.10
C ASN A 159 8.29 20.75 7.59
N ALA A 160 9.06 20.12 8.47
CA ALA A 160 10.32 20.70 8.96
C ALA A 160 11.35 20.88 7.83
N LEU A 161 11.37 19.97 6.84
CA LEU A 161 12.20 20.12 5.65
C LEU A 161 11.74 21.31 4.79
N PHE A 162 10.43 21.46 4.61
CA PHE A 162 9.84 22.59 3.87
C PHE A 162 10.20 23.92 4.52
N ASP A 163 10.04 24.04 5.85
CA ASP A 163 10.39 25.25 6.59
C ASP A 163 11.87 25.62 6.44
N LYS A 164 12.77 24.62 6.50
CA LYS A 164 14.21 24.82 6.25
C LYS A 164 14.48 25.36 4.84
N VAL A 165 13.75 24.88 3.84
CA VAL A 165 13.86 25.37 2.46
C VAL A 165 13.34 26.82 2.38
N VAL A 166 12.17 27.11 2.95
CA VAL A 166 11.63 28.47 2.98
C VAL A 166 12.64 29.45 3.58
N LEU A 167 13.21 29.14 4.74
CA LEU A 167 14.22 29.97 5.39
C LEU A 167 15.47 30.17 4.53
N LYS A 168 15.94 29.13 3.85
CA LYS A 168 17.12 29.19 2.96
C LYS A 168 16.92 30.12 1.76
N TYR A 169 15.70 30.25 1.26
CA TYR A 169 15.39 31.06 0.07
C TYR A 169 14.69 32.38 0.40
N ALA A 170 14.29 32.62 1.66
CA ALA A 170 13.69 33.88 2.10
C ALA A 170 14.55 35.11 1.75
N ASP A 171 15.87 35.01 1.93
CA ASP A 171 16.81 36.10 1.63
C ASP A 171 16.98 36.40 0.13
N LYS A 172 16.56 35.48 -0.75
CA LYS A 172 16.66 35.64 -2.22
C LYS A 172 15.41 36.23 -2.86
N ILE A 173 14.31 36.33 -2.10
CA ILE A 173 13.03 36.87 -2.57
C ILE A 173 12.95 38.40 -2.32
N VAL A 174 13.81 38.94 -1.46
CA VAL A 174 13.84 40.37 -1.10
C VAL A 174 14.88 41.18 -1.91
N ALA A 175 15.26 40.72 -3.11
CA ALA A 175 16.19 41.41 -4.01
C ALA A 175 15.52 41.83 -5.33
#